data_AF-A0A9P0FM00-F1
#
_entry.id   AF-A0A9P0FM00-F1
#
_cell.length_a   1.000
_cell.length_b   1.000
_cell.length_c   1.000
_cell.angle_alpha   90.00
_cell.angle_beta   90.00
_cell.angle_gamma   90.00
#
_symmetry.space_group_name_H-M   'P 1'
#
loop_
_entity.id
_entity.type
_entity.pdbx_description
1 polymer ?
#
loop_
_entity_poly.entity_id
_entity_poly.type
_entity_poly.pdbx_seq_one_letter_code
_entity_poly.pdbx_strand_id
1 'polypeptide(L)'
;MHNPRLRRKVVSMVVDEMRNIKAYIPMKAFRYIAKKILDKFPQFFKDVDEDDVELGDGTFSLVNQLYDHLPLNPSKNRKSLTGCYNWGPSTSTSTTDEETLKNISKTTKYGDCNYTEILEKTYAIIRNFLNAGDPTIFEIKKEWPILFSSNSIFWHFQKLTGTSIHFLDQLKEKSSKILKTIKYDKKKDILYERVGPELEILVRLSEHFKEDINLFYVENKTIDIEEIKDKLPLSPFLLKCETTGLYHVFIEREIVNMEGYNNLLMGFKVAFAMYFILNPSYPKKLETTL
;
A
#
# COMPACT_ATOMS: atom_id res chain seq x y z
N MET A 1 -11.77 22.52 -0.52
CA MET A 1 -12.57 21.37 -0.02
C MET A 1 -12.53 20.24 -1.06
N HIS A 2 -11.45 19.45 -1.06
CA HIS A 2 -11.23 18.38 -2.04
C HIS A 2 -11.91 17.10 -1.51
N ASN A 3 -12.84 16.50 -2.25
CA ASN A 3 -13.47 15.21 -1.88
C ASN A 3 -12.98 14.11 -2.84
N PRO A 4 -11.87 13.41 -2.51
CA PRO A 4 -11.24 12.44 -3.41
C PRO A 4 -12.15 11.26 -3.79
N ARG A 5 -13.10 10.89 -2.91
CA ARG A 5 -14.06 9.80 -3.15
C ARG A 5 -15.03 10.15 -4.26
N LEU A 6 -15.56 11.38 -4.25
CA LEU A 6 -16.46 11.86 -5.30
C LEU A 6 -15.73 12.00 -6.64
N ARG A 7 -14.49 12.52 -6.62
CA ARG A 7 -13.63 12.64 -7.81
C ARG A 7 -13.41 11.28 -8.48
N ARG A 8 -13.03 10.25 -7.71
CA ARG A 8 -12.86 8.87 -8.22
C ARG A 8 -14.15 8.27 -8.78
N LYS A 9 -15.29 8.44 -8.10
CA LYS A 9 -16.58 7.90 -8.56
C LYS A 9 -16.98 8.47 -9.92
N VAL A 10 -16.80 9.78 -10.12
CA VAL A 10 -17.07 10.44 -11.40
C VAL A 10 -16.14 9.92 -12.50
N VAL A 11 -14.85 9.77 -12.20
CA VAL A 11 -13.87 9.19 -13.14
C VAL A 11 -14.28 7.77 -13.55
N SER A 12 -14.64 6.91 -12.60
CA SER A 12 -15.09 5.53 -12.89
C SER A 12 -16.32 5.50 -13.80
N MET A 13 -17.38 6.24 -13.44
CA MET A 13 -18.62 6.28 -14.24
C MET A 13 -18.36 6.77 -15.67
N VAL A 14 -17.48 7.76 -15.84
CA VAL A 14 -17.13 8.29 -17.16
C VAL A 14 -16.38 7.23 -17.98
N VAL A 15 -15.41 6.52 -17.39
CA VAL A 15 -14.64 5.49 -18.10
C VAL A 15 -15.52 4.31 -18.49
N ASP A 16 -16.47 3.91 -17.65
CA ASP A 16 -17.44 2.86 -17.95
C ASP A 16 -18.31 3.24 -19.16
N GLU A 17 -18.78 4.48 -19.22
CA GLU A 17 -19.55 4.97 -20.38
C GLU A 17 -18.70 5.08 -21.65
N MET A 18 -17.45 5.52 -21.54
CA MET A 18 -16.53 5.53 -22.70
C MET A 18 -16.34 4.13 -23.30
N ARG A 19 -16.36 3.09 -22.46
CA ARG A 19 -16.23 1.68 -22.88
C ARG A 19 -17.48 1.14 -23.56
N ASN A 20 -18.65 1.52 -23.08
CA ASN A 20 -19.92 1.18 -23.72
C ASN A 20 -19.94 1.64 -25.19
N ILE A 21 -19.22 2.73 -25.50
CA ILE A 21 -19.11 3.28 -26.85
C ILE A 21 -18.01 2.58 -27.66
N LYS A 22 -16.79 2.43 -27.10
CA LYS A 22 -15.66 1.75 -27.77
C LYS A 22 -14.78 0.99 -26.77
N ALA A 23 -14.46 -0.26 -27.09
CA ALA A 23 -13.55 -1.09 -26.30
C ALA A 23 -12.10 -0.56 -26.27
N TYR A 24 -11.64 0.12 -27.33
CA TYR A 24 -10.36 0.81 -27.36
C TYR A 24 -10.57 2.31 -27.45
N ILE A 25 -10.09 3.03 -26.44
CA ILE A 25 -10.27 4.46 -26.30
C ILE A 25 -8.91 5.16 -26.55
N PRO A 26 -8.78 5.96 -27.62
CA PRO A 26 -7.53 6.66 -27.92
C PRO A 26 -7.29 7.81 -26.92
N MET A 27 -6.03 8.14 -26.64
CA MET A 27 -5.63 9.21 -25.71
C MET A 27 -6.26 10.58 -26.02
N LYS A 28 -6.51 10.89 -27.30
CA LYS A 28 -7.21 12.12 -27.71
C LYS A 28 -8.63 12.21 -27.13
N ALA A 29 -9.32 11.08 -26.96
CA ALA A 29 -10.65 11.04 -26.36
C ALA A 29 -10.61 11.34 -24.86
N PHE A 30 -9.62 10.82 -24.13
CA PHE A 30 -9.43 11.14 -22.71
C PHE A 30 -9.18 12.63 -22.50
N ARG A 31 -8.31 13.24 -23.30
CA ARG A 31 -8.06 14.69 -23.24
C ARG A 31 -9.31 15.51 -23.54
N TYR A 32 -10.10 15.10 -24.53
CA TYR A 32 -11.34 15.78 -24.87
C TYR A 32 -12.36 15.70 -23.73
N ILE A 33 -12.55 14.52 -23.14
CA ILE A 33 -13.50 14.32 -22.05
C ILE A 33 -13.05 15.00 -20.76
N ALA A 34 -11.74 14.95 -20.44
CA ALA A 34 -11.19 15.65 -19.29
C ALA A 34 -11.47 17.16 -19.36
N LYS A 35 -11.29 17.79 -20.55
CA LYS A 35 -11.66 19.19 -20.76
C LYS A 35 -13.15 19.45 -20.53
N LYS A 36 -14.03 18.58 -21.04
CA LYS A 36 -15.48 18.73 -20.83
C LYS A 36 -15.91 18.59 -19.37
N ILE A 37 -15.25 17.72 -18.61
CA ILE A 37 -15.50 17.59 -17.16
C ILE A 37 -14.99 18.84 -16.44
N LEU A 38 -13.81 19.33 -16.80
CA LEU A 38 -13.21 20.52 -16.23
C LEU A 38 -14.09 21.77 -16.46
N ASP A 39 -14.59 21.95 -17.69
CA ASP A 39 -15.50 23.05 -18.04
C ASP A 39 -16.78 23.06 -17.17
N LYS A 40 -17.26 21.88 -16.79
CA LYS A 40 -18.52 21.71 -16.05
C LYS A 40 -18.33 21.73 -14.53
N PHE A 41 -17.17 21.30 -14.04
CA PHE A 41 -16.89 21.14 -12.61
C PHE A 41 -15.47 21.60 -12.23
N PRO A 42 -15.12 22.87 -12.51
CA PRO A 42 -13.74 23.36 -12.37
C PRO A 42 -13.24 23.25 -10.92
N GLN A 43 -14.09 23.55 -9.94
CA GLN A 43 -13.73 23.49 -8.51
C GLN A 43 -13.33 22.10 -7.98
N PHE A 44 -13.65 21.02 -8.71
CA PHE A 44 -13.40 19.64 -8.27
C PHE A 44 -12.26 18.95 -9.01
N PHE A 45 -12.02 19.33 -10.26
CA PHE A 45 -11.13 18.60 -11.17
C PHE A 45 -9.94 19.41 -11.67
N LYS A 46 -9.93 20.73 -11.47
CA LYS A 46 -8.84 21.60 -11.90
C LYS A 46 -7.58 21.31 -11.10
N ASP A 47 -6.47 21.17 -11.82
CA ASP A 47 -5.16 21.07 -11.22
C ASP A 47 -4.67 22.47 -10.84
N VAL A 48 -4.57 22.72 -9.54
CA VAL A 48 -4.07 23.95 -8.95
C VAL A 48 -2.92 23.64 -7.99
N ASP A 49 -1.97 24.56 -7.84
CA ASP A 49 -0.90 24.46 -6.85
C ASP A 49 -1.31 24.99 -5.46
N GLU A 50 -0.34 25.12 -4.56
CA GLU A 50 -0.57 25.58 -3.18
C GLU A 50 -1.06 27.04 -3.10
N ASP A 51 -0.87 27.81 -4.18
CA ASP A 51 -1.27 29.21 -4.30
C ASP A 51 -2.53 29.39 -5.19
N ASP A 52 -3.28 28.30 -5.42
CA ASP A 52 -4.47 28.25 -6.30
C ASP A 52 -4.19 28.63 -7.77
N VAL A 53 -2.93 28.55 -8.21
CA VAL A 53 -2.53 28.82 -9.60
C VAL A 53 -2.71 27.57 -10.46
N GLU A 54 -3.32 27.74 -11.64
CA GLU A 54 -3.58 26.65 -12.57
C GLU A 54 -2.29 26.02 -13.10
N LEU A 55 -2.15 24.71 -12.93
CA LEU A 55 -1.03 23.94 -13.43
C LEU A 55 -1.28 23.50 -14.89
N GLY A 56 -0.51 24.06 -15.82
CA GLY A 56 -0.57 23.68 -17.24
C GLY A 56 -1.90 24.03 -17.89
N ASP A 57 -2.63 23.03 -18.41
CA ASP A 57 -4.00 23.19 -18.95
C ASP A 57 -5.10 22.74 -17.97
N GLY A 58 -4.74 22.51 -16.70
CA GLY A 58 -5.66 22.16 -15.63
C GLY A 58 -6.24 20.75 -15.69
N THR A 59 -5.90 19.94 -16.71
CA THR A 59 -6.52 18.61 -16.93
C THR A 59 -5.60 17.41 -16.74
N PHE A 60 -4.31 17.64 -16.47
CA PHE A 60 -3.29 16.60 -16.49
C PHE A 60 -3.59 15.43 -15.53
N SER A 61 -3.93 15.73 -14.27
CA SER A 61 -4.25 14.70 -13.28
C SER A 61 -5.53 13.95 -13.63
N LEU A 62 -6.53 14.65 -14.19
CA LEU A 62 -7.79 14.03 -14.58
C LEU A 62 -7.61 13.11 -15.79
N VAL A 63 -6.78 13.47 -16.76
CA VAL A 63 -6.47 12.61 -17.92
C VAL A 63 -5.81 11.31 -17.47
N ASN A 64 -4.82 11.40 -16.57
CA ASN A 64 -4.17 10.21 -16.02
C ASN A 64 -5.15 9.37 -15.21
N GLN A 65 -5.98 9.99 -14.36
CA GLN A 65 -7.03 9.27 -13.63
C GLN A 65 -8.00 8.53 -14.55
N LEU A 66 -8.49 9.16 -15.63
CA LEU A 66 -9.38 8.49 -16.59
C LEU A 66 -8.67 7.34 -17.34
N TYR A 67 -7.38 7.48 -17.62
CA TYR A 67 -6.60 6.45 -18.28
C TYR A 67 -6.32 5.25 -17.35
N ASP A 68 -5.91 5.52 -16.12
CA ASP A 68 -5.58 4.53 -15.10
C ASP A 68 -6.82 3.75 -14.66
N HIS A 69 -8.01 4.36 -14.74
CA HIS A 69 -9.29 3.72 -14.46
C HIS A 69 -9.81 2.80 -15.57
N LEU A 70 -9.04 2.53 -16.63
CA LEU A 70 -9.40 1.51 -17.62
C LEU A 70 -9.12 0.08 -17.09
N PRO A 71 -10.13 -0.78 -16.85
CA PRO A 71 -9.91 -2.22 -16.70
C PRO A 71 -9.19 -2.84 -17.91
N LEU A 72 -8.00 -3.37 -17.70
CA LEU A 72 -7.13 -3.92 -18.74
C LEU A 72 -7.85 -5.04 -19.53
N ASN A 73 -7.76 -5.01 -20.86
CA ASN A 73 -8.22 -6.10 -21.72
C ASN A 73 -7.52 -7.41 -21.31
N PRO A 74 -8.24 -8.53 -21.11
CA PRO A 74 -7.68 -9.76 -20.56
C PRO A 74 -6.73 -10.53 -21.49
N SER A 75 -6.46 -10.04 -22.71
CA SER A 75 -5.83 -10.85 -23.76
C SER A 75 -4.35 -10.58 -24.03
N LYS A 76 -3.65 -9.76 -23.24
CA LYS A 76 -2.19 -9.64 -23.36
C LYS A 76 -1.50 -9.62 -22.01
N ASN A 77 -0.90 -10.76 -21.68
CA ASN A 77 0.26 -10.86 -20.81
C ASN A 77 1.20 -9.64 -21.02
N ARG A 78 1.23 -8.71 -20.06
CA ARG A 78 2.39 -7.89 -19.69
C ARG A 78 2.07 -6.92 -18.55
N LYS A 79 2.73 -7.18 -17.41
CA LYS A 79 3.27 -6.23 -16.42
C LYS A 79 2.28 -5.17 -15.91
N SER A 80 1.49 -5.56 -14.91
CA SER A 80 0.85 -4.62 -13.98
C SER A 80 1.93 -3.96 -13.09
N LEU A 81 1.65 -2.75 -12.58
CA LEU A 81 2.38 -1.98 -11.56
C LEU A 81 3.77 -2.55 -11.23
N THR A 82 4.83 -1.96 -11.80
CA THR A 82 6.25 -2.40 -11.74
C THR A 82 6.57 -3.40 -10.64
N GLY A 83 6.42 -4.70 -10.94
CA GLY A 83 6.80 -5.80 -10.03
C GLY A 83 5.67 -6.73 -9.58
N CYS A 84 4.39 -6.39 -9.75
CA CYS A 84 3.27 -7.27 -9.37
C CYS A 84 2.76 -8.09 -10.58
N TYR A 85 3.12 -9.38 -10.64
CA TYR A 85 2.78 -10.26 -11.76
C TYR A 85 1.41 -10.93 -11.61
N ASN A 86 0.92 -11.08 -10.38
CA ASN A 86 -0.30 -11.84 -10.08
C ASN A 86 -1.43 -10.96 -9.51
N TRP A 87 -1.58 -9.74 -10.04
CA TRP A 87 -2.52 -8.74 -9.50
C TRP A 87 -4.00 -9.07 -9.73
N GLY A 88 -4.34 -9.74 -10.84
CA GLY A 88 -5.71 -10.07 -11.23
C GLY A 88 -5.88 -11.56 -11.56
N PRO A 89 -5.80 -12.46 -10.57
CA PRO A 89 -5.94 -13.90 -10.79
C PRO A 89 -7.36 -14.26 -11.22
N SER A 90 -7.51 -15.20 -12.16
CA SER A 90 -8.81 -15.75 -12.55
C SER A 90 -9.33 -16.70 -11.46
N THR A 91 -10.58 -16.51 -11.02
CA THR A 91 -11.30 -17.48 -10.18
C THR A 91 -11.99 -18.52 -11.06
N SER A 92 -11.82 -19.80 -10.74
CA SER A 92 -12.53 -20.92 -11.36
C SER A 92 -13.55 -21.57 -10.42
N THR A 93 -13.68 -21.05 -9.20
CA THR A 93 -14.52 -21.59 -8.12
C THR A 93 -15.97 -21.11 -8.20
N SER A 94 -16.92 -21.94 -7.75
CA SER A 94 -18.32 -21.54 -7.64
C SER A 94 -18.57 -20.68 -6.40
N THR A 95 -19.64 -19.89 -6.37
CA THR A 95 -19.97 -19.00 -5.23
C THR A 95 -20.13 -19.74 -3.91
N THR A 96 -20.69 -20.96 -3.94
CA THR A 96 -20.84 -21.82 -2.75
C THR A 96 -19.48 -22.28 -2.20
N ASP A 97 -18.51 -22.51 -3.08
CA ASP A 97 -17.15 -22.90 -2.69
C ASP A 97 -16.41 -21.72 -2.06
N GLU A 98 -16.62 -20.49 -2.56
CA GLU A 98 -15.99 -19.28 -2.02
C GLU A 98 -16.46 -18.97 -0.59
N GLU A 99 -17.75 -19.06 -0.30
CA GLU A 99 -18.31 -18.86 1.05
C GLU A 99 -17.74 -19.89 2.03
N THR A 100 -17.64 -21.15 1.60
CA THR A 100 -17.07 -22.24 2.41
C THR A 100 -15.60 -21.99 2.72
N LEU A 101 -14.80 -21.64 1.70
CA LEU A 101 -13.38 -21.30 1.87
C LEU A 101 -13.16 -20.10 2.78
N LYS A 102 -14.03 -19.10 2.68
CA LYS A 102 -14.00 -17.90 3.54
C LYS A 102 -14.29 -18.24 5.00
N ASN A 103 -15.24 -19.14 5.27
CA ASN A 103 -15.52 -19.57 6.64
C ASN A 103 -14.38 -20.40 7.24
N ILE A 104 -13.77 -21.28 6.45
CA ILE A 104 -12.59 -22.04 6.88
C ILE A 104 -11.44 -21.08 7.21
N SER A 105 -11.14 -20.15 6.30
CA SER A 105 -10.02 -19.21 6.45
C SER A 105 -10.12 -18.33 7.70
N LYS A 106 -11.34 -18.01 8.16
CA LYS A 106 -11.57 -17.26 9.42
C LYS A 106 -11.07 -17.99 10.67
N THR A 107 -11.01 -19.33 10.64
CA THR A 107 -10.61 -20.16 11.78
C THR A 107 -9.22 -20.76 11.64
N THR A 108 -8.68 -20.80 10.42
CA THR A 108 -7.33 -21.30 10.12
C THR A 108 -6.25 -20.44 10.78
N LYS A 109 -5.33 -21.09 11.50
CA LYS A 109 -4.21 -20.46 12.19
C LYS A 109 -2.88 -20.91 11.61
N TYR A 110 -1.87 -20.07 11.80
CA TYR A 110 -0.51 -20.47 11.47
C TYR A 110 -0.10 -21.69 12.30
N GLY A 111 0.43 -22.71 11.62
CA GLY A 111 0.76 -24.01 12.22
C GLY A 111 -0.22 -25.13 11.88
N ASP A 112 -1.42 -24.79 11.38
CA ASP A 112 -2.38 -25.79 10.91
C ASP A 112 -1.84 -26.54 9.68
N CYS A 113 -2.11 -27.84 9.58
CA CYS A 113 -1.59 -28.69 8.51
C CYS A 113 -2.05 -28.25 7.11
N ASN A 114 -3.24 -27.65 7.02
CA ASN A 114 -3.83 -27.17 5.79
C ASN A 114 -3.57 -25.67 5.54
N TYR A 115 -2.78 -24.98 6.38
CA TYR A 115 -2.61 -23.52 6.31
C TYR A 115 -2.21 -23.02 4.91
N THR A 116 -1.17 -23.60 4.32
CA THR A 116 -0.69 -23.24 2.97
C THR A 116 -1.71 -23.56 1.88
N GLU A 117 -2.44 -24.67 2.03
CA GLU A 117 -3.49 -25.06 1.08
C GLU A 117 -4.64 -24.06 1.10
N ILE A 118 -5.04 -23.59 2.29
CA ILE A 118 -6.06 -22.55 2.44
C ILE A 118 -5.59 -21.23 1.83
N LEU A 119 -4.33 -20.82 2.04
CA LEU A 119 -3.78 -19.63 1.38
C LEU A 119 -3.84 -19.73 -0.15
N GLU A 120 -3.43 -20.85 -0.73
CA GLU A 120 -3.49 -21.09 -2.18
C GLU A 120 -4.93 -21.00 -2.71
N LYS A 121 -5.87 -21.68 -2.05
CA LYS A 121 -7.29 -21.69 -2.47
C LYS A 121 -7.99 -20.34 -2.31
N THR A 122 -7.59 -19.55 -1.31
CA THR A 122 -8.23 -18.26 -1.01
C THR A 122 -7.58 -17.07 -1.70
N TYR A 123 -6.38 -17.22 -2.25
CA TYR A 123 -5.63 -16.12 -2.85
C TYR A 123 -6.42 -15.31 -3.89
N ALA A 124 -7.03 -16.00 -4.87
CA ALA A 124 -7.76 -15.33 -5.93
C ALA A 124 -9.02 -14.61 -5.40
N ILE A 125 -9.70 -15.23 -4.44
CA ILE A 125 -10.90 -14.69 -3.79
C ILE A 125 -10.55 -13.42 -3.00
N ILE A 126 -9.49 -13.48 -2.17
CA ILE A 126 -8.99 -12.34 -1.41
C ILE A 126 -8.58 -11.20 -2.35
N ARG A 127 -7.84 -11.51 -3.42
CA ARG A 127 -7.36 -10.49 -4.36
C ARG A 127 -8.52 -9.80 -5.09
N ASN A 128 -9.53 -10.57 -5.50
CA ASN A 128 -10.74 -10.03 -6.10
C ASN A 128 -11.52 -9.16 -5.12
N PHE A 129 -11.66 -9.60 -3.86
CA PHE A 129 -12.27 -8.79 -2.80
C PHE A 129 -11.54 -7.46 -2.59
N LEU A 130 -10.21 -7.48 -2.50
CA LEU A 130 -9.40 -6.27 -2.34
C LEU A 130 -9.50 -5.34 -3.57
N ASN A 131 -9.62 -5.89 -4.78
CA ASN A 131 -9.69 -5.12 -6.02
C ASN A 131 -11.08 -4.56 -6.34
N ALA A 132 -12.15 -5.15 -5.79
CA ALA A 132 -13.51 -4.86 -6.21
C ALA A 132 -14.12 -3.58 -5.61
N GLY A 133 -13.58 -3.05 -4.50
CA GLY A 133 -14.27 -1.97 -3.80
C GLY A 133 -13.50 -1.19 -2.75
N ASP A 134 -12.17 -1.14 -2.80
CA ASP A 134 -11.31 -0.45 -1.80
C ASP A 134 -11.77 -0.71 -0.34
N PRO A 135 -11.83 -1.99 0.11
CA PRO A 135 -12.33 -2.31 1.44
C PRO A 135 -11.43 -1.70 2.53
N THR A 136 -12.03 -1.24 3.62
CA THR A 136 -11.30 -0.71 4.78
C THR A 136 -10.52 -1.81 5.50
N ILE A 137 -9.46 -1.45 6.22
CA ILE A 137 -8.70 -2.45 7.02
C ILE A 137 -9.60 -3.22 7.99
N PHE A 138 -10.59 -2.54 8.59
CA PHE A 138 -11.57 -3.16 9.46
C PHE A 138 -12.37 -4.26 8.74
N GLU A 139 -12.88 -3.99 7.54
CA GLU A 139 -13.62 -4.96 6.73
C GLU A 139 -12.72 -6.13 6.30
N ILE A 140 -11.48 -5.86 5.90
CA ILE A 140 -10.55 -6.91 5.49
C ILE A 140 -10.23 -7.82 6.67
N LYS A 141 -9.96 -7.28 7.87
CA LYS A 141 -9.72 -8.09 9.08
C LYS A 141 -10.92 -8.94 9.45
N LYS A 142 -12.13 -8.40 9.28
CA LYS A 142 -13.37 -9.12 9.57
C LYS A 142 -13.61 -10.27 8.58
N GLU A 143 -13.39 -10.03 7.30
CA GLU A 143 -13.72 -10.99 6.25
C GLU A 143 -12.58 -11.98 5.96
N TRP A 144 -11.33 -11.55 6.09
CA TRP A 144 -10.11 -12.30 5.77
C TRP A 144 -9.02 -12.13 6.85
N PRO A 145 -9.27 -12.51 8.11
CA PRO A 145 -8.30 -12.36 9.20
C PRO A 145 -6.99 -13.12 8.94
N ILE A 146 -7.04 -14.22 8.18
CA ILE A 146 -5.86 -15.00 7.77
C ILE A 146 -4.80 -14.14 7.07
N LEU A 147 -5.18 -13.03 6.43
CA LEU A 147 -4.26 -12.14 5.73
C LEU A 147 -3.25 -11.47 6.68
N PHE A 148 -3.61 -11.26 7.96
CA PHE A 148 -2.86 -10.39 8.88
C PHE A 148 -1.80 -11.12 9.73
N SER A 149 -1.55 -12.42 9.48
CA SER A 149 -0.40 -13.10 10.07
C SER A 149 0.87 -12.81 9.24
N SER A 150 2.03 -12.67 9.89
CA SER A 150 3.30 -12.41 9.19
C SER A 150 3.58 -13.41 8.07
N ASN A 151 3.33 -14.69 8.31
CA ASN A 151 3.56 -15.76 7.34
C ASN A 151 2.61 -15.64 6.14
N SER A 152 1.35 -15.27 6.38
CA SER A 152 0.39 -14.97 5.31
C SER A 152 0.83 -13.77 4.48
N ILE A 153 1.19 -12.67 5.15
CA ILE A 153 1.64 -11.43 4.50
C ILE A 153 2.84 -11.71 3.59
N PHE A 154 3.85 -12.43 4.10
CA PHE A 154 5.05 -12.75 3.32
C PHE A 154 4.74 -13.67 2.15
N TRP A 155 3.86 -14.65 2.36
CA TRP A 155 3.40 -15.54 1.31
C TRP A 155 2.63 -14.78 0.21
N HIS A 156 1.68 -13.92 0.58
CA HIS A 156 0.91 -13.10 -0.36
C HIS A 156 1.82 -12.14 -1.14
N PHE A 157 2.79 -11.51 -0.46
CA PHE A 157 3.79 -10.67 -1.11
C PHE A 157 4.59 -11.45 -2.16
N GLN A 158 5.09 -12.63 -1.81
CA GLN A 158 5.82 -13.48 -2.75
C GLN A 158 4.94 -13.94 -3.92
N LYS A 159 3.70 -14.33 -3.64
CA LYS A 159 2.74 -14.74 -4.67
C LYS A 159 2.42 -13.60 -5.64
N LEU A 160 2.35 -12.37 -5.13
CA LEU A 160 2.04 -11.17 -5.90
C LEU A 160 3.22 -10.68 -6.74
N THR A 161 4.41 -10.63 -6.13
CA THR A 161 5.61 -9.99 -6.72
C THR A 161 6.59 -10.97 -7.35
N GLY A 162 6.41 -12.28 -7.14
CA GLY A 162 7.39 -13.30 -7.50
C GLY A 162 8.70 -13.22 -6.70
N THR A 163 8.80 -12.32 -5.71
CA THR A 163 10.03 -12.06 -4.94
C THR A 163 9.80 -12.31 -3.47
N SER A 164 10.75 -12.95 -2.80
CA SER A 164 10.67 -13.18 -1.35
C SER A 164 11.01 -11.92 -0.57
N ILE A 165 10.15 -11.49 0.35
CA ILE A 165 10.35 -10.31 1.23
C ILE A 165 11.65 -10.39 2.06
N HIS A 166 12.22 -11.58 2.20
CA HIS A 166 13.47 -11.83 2.91
C HIS A 166 14.69 -11.19 2.22
N PHE A 167 14.57 -10.66 1.00
CA PHE A 167 15.63 -9.82 0.43
C PHE A 167 15.97 -8.62 1.34
N LEU A 168 15.02 -8.14 2.16
CA LEU A 168 15.23 -7.07 3.12
C LEU A 168 16.18 -7.45 4.27
N ASP A 169 16.46 -8.74 4.50
CA ASP A 169 17.48 -9.16 5.46
C ASP A 169 18.88 -8.62 5.08
N GLN A 170 19.08 -8.32 3.80
CA GLN A 170 20.31 -7.71 3.31
C GLN A 170 20.55 -6.29 3.85
N LEU A 171 19.51 -5.58 4.34
CA LEU A 171 19.69 -4.28 4.99
C LEU A 171 20.60 -4.40 6.22
N LYS A 172 20.41 -5.47 6.99
CA LYS A 172 21.23 -5.77 8.16
C LYS A 172 22.62 -6.27 7.75
N GLU A 173 22.67 -7.26 6.87
CA GLU A 173 23.91 -7.92 6.44
C GLU A 173 24.88 -6.96 5.72
N LYS A 174 24.35 -6.02 4.95
CA LYS A 174 25.13 -5.07 4.14
C LYS A 174 25.14 -3.66 4.71
N SER A 175 24.67 -3.48 5.95
CA SER A 175 24.53 -2.18 6.62
C SER A 175 25.79 -1.32 6.49
N SER A 176 26.95 -1.85 6.88
CA SER A 176 28.24 -1.14 6.77
C SER A 176 28.58 -0.67 5.36
N LYS A 177 28.15 -1.40 4.31
CA LYS A 177 28.39 -1.02 2.91
C LYS A 177 27.38 0.04 2.45
N ILE A 178 26.11 -0.12 2.82
CA ILE A 178 25.03 0.83 2.52
C ILE A 178 25.35 2.19 3.16
N LEU A 179 25.69 2.20 4.44
CA LEU A 179 26.02 3.41 5.21
C LEU A 179 27.26 4.13 4.69
N LYS A 180 28.23 3.42 4.11
CA LYS A 180 29.39 4.02 3.42
C LYS A 180 29.02 4.68 2.08
N THR A 181 27.95 4.22 1.45
CA THR A 181 27.53 4.66 0.11
C THR A 181 26.63 5.88 0.17
N ILE A 182 25.77 5.95 1.20
CA ILE A 182 24.91 7.12 1.43
C ILE A 182 25.78 8.30 1.88
N LYS A 183 25.70 9.43 1.19
CA LYS A 183 26.34 10.67 1.64
C LYS A 183 25.51 11.27 2.79
N TYR A 184 26.12 11.46 3.96
CA TYR A 184 25.46 12.02 5.14
C TYR A 184 26.35 13.02 5.88
N ASP A 185 25.75 13.82 6.76
CA ASP A 185 26.47 14.73 7.65
C ASP A 185 27.04 13.98 8.86
N LYS A 186 28.37 13.82 8.90
CA LYS A 186 29.09 13.14 9.99
C LYS A 186 28.86 13.79 11.37
N LYS A 187 28.41 15.05 11.42
CA LYS A 187 28.09 15.72 12.70
C LYS A 187 26.91 15.07 13.43
N LYS A 188 26.09 14.26 12.75
CA LYS A 188 24.94 13.55 13.32
C LYS A 188 25.26 12.13 13.80
N ASP A 189 26.50 11.64 13.69
CA ASP A 189 26.88 10.26 14.06
C ASP A 189 26.49 9.89 15.51
N ILE A 190 26.56 10.84 16.46
CA ILE A 190 26.22 10.62 17.88
C ILE A 190 24.73 10.28 18.09
N LEU A 191 23.84 10.76 17.23
CA LEU A 191 22.41 10.38 17.28
C LEU A 191 22.19 8.93 16.82
N TYR A 192 23.08 8.40 15.98
CA TYR A 192 22.91 7.12 15.31
C TYR A 192 23.54 5.94 16.05
N GLU A 193 24.57 6.17 16.90
CA GLU A 193 25.17 5.12 17.74
C GLU A 193 24.18 4.47 18.74
N ARG A 194 23.04 5.13 19.00
CA ARG A 194 22.00 4.65 19.93
C ARG A 194 20.92 3.81 19.26
N VAL A 195 20.89 3.75 17.93
CA VAL A 195 19.88 3.02 17.16
C VAL A 195 20.50 1.85 16.41
N GLY A 196 19.73 0.79 16.16
CA GLY A 196 20.21 -0.35 15.38
C GLY A 196 20.54 0.04 13.93
N PRO A 197 21.43 -0.72 13.25
CA PRO A 197 21.88 -0.39 11.89
C PRO A 197 20.73 -0.29 10.88
N GLU A 198 19.65 -1.03 11.09
CA GLU A 198 18.47 -0.98 10.24
C GLU A 198 17.75 0.37 10.33
N LEU A 199 17.60 0.94 11.53
CA LEU A 199 16.98 2.26 11.71
C LEU A 199 17.89 3.37 11.19
N GLU A 200 19.19 3.26 11.44
CA GLU A 200 20.17 4.22 10.91
C GLU A 200 20.13 4.32 9.39
N ILE A 201 20.02 3.19 8.70
CA ILE A 201 19.88 3.17 7.22
C ILE A 201 18.61 3.91 6.81
N LEU A 202 17.46 3.61 7.43
CA LEU A 202 16.19 4.25 7.07
C LEU A 202 16.21 5.76 7.31
N VAL A 203 16.79 6.21 8.43
CA VAL A 203 16.92 7.65 8.73
C VAL A 203 17.84 8.30 7.70
N ARG A 204 19.00 7.73 7.40
CA ARG A 204 19.94 8.31 6.43
C ARG A 204 19.41 8.31 5.00
N LEU A 205 18.64 7.30 4.60
CA LEU A 205 17.93 7.31 3.31
C LEU A 205 16.89 8.43 3.27
N SER A 206 16.10 8.57 4.32
CA SER A 206 15.10 9.64 4.43
C SER A 206 15.78 11.02 4.33
N GLU A 207 16.86 11.24 5.07
CA GLU A 207 17.65 12.48 4.99
C GLU A 207 18.23 12.73 3.59
N HIS A 208 18.74 11.68 2.94
CA HIS A 208 19.29 11.77 1.59
C HIS A 208 18.26 12.25 0.57
N PHE A 209 17.02 11.76 0.69
CA PHE A 209 15.90 12.16 -0.16
C PHE A 209 15.11 13.37 0.34
N LYS A 210 15.54 13.98 1.46
CA LYS A 210 14.85 15.11 2.13
C LYS A 210 13.43 14.77 2.57
N GLU A 211 13.24 13.52 2.99
CA GLU A 211 11.99 12.97 3.49
C GLU A 211 12.00 12.91 5.03
N ASP A 212 10.82 12.96 5.64
CA ASP A 212 10.68 12.93 7.10
C ASP A 212 10.36 11.50 7.56
N ILE A 213 11.34 10.85 8.19
CA ILE A 213 11.21 9.49 8.73
C ILE A 213 10.06 9.36 9.73
N ASN A 214 9.67 10.45 10.41
CA ASN A 214 8.56 10.44 11.38
C ASN A 214 7.20 10.19 10.72
N LEU A 215 7.11 10.30 9.39
CA LEU A 215 5.92 9.92 8.63
C LEU A 215 5.77 8.40 8.47
N PHE A 216 6.81 7.63 8.79
CA PHE A 216 6.84 6.17 8.70
C PHE A 216 7.14 5.48 10.03
N TYR A 217 7.96 6.08 10.89
CA TYR A 217 8.42 5.48 12.14
C TYR A 217 8.36 6.47 13.31
N VAL A 218 7.79 6.05 14.44
CA VAL A 218 7.89 6.79 15.71
C VAL A 218 8.12 5.86 16.91
N GLU A 219 8.66 6.43 17.98
CA GLU A 219 8.66 5.80 19.31
C GLU A 219 7.55 6.42 20.15
N ASN A 220 6.81 5.60 20.88
CA ASN A 220 5.78 6.07 21.81
C ASN A 220 5.73 5.20 23.06
N LYS A 221 5.31 5.79 24.19
CA LYS A 221 5.23 5.09 25.48
C LYS A 221 4.26 3.92 25.45
N THR A 222 3.13 4.12 24.79
CA THR A 222 1.98 3.20 24.77
C THR A 222 1.56 2.89 23.33
N ILE A 223 0.81 1.80 23.18
CA ILE A 223 0.08 1.45 21.94
C ILE A 223 -1.42 1.73 22.08
N ASP A 224 -1.81 2.53 23.07
CA ASP A 224 -3.22 2.87 23.30
C ASP A 224 -3.74 3.63 22.08
N ILE A 225 -4.55 2.93 21.28
CA ILE A 225 -5.08 3.43 20.02
C ILE A 225 -5.89 4.70 20.26
N GLU A 226 -6.61 4.81 21.37
CA GLU A 226 -7.40 6.00 21.67
C GLU A 226 -6.53 7.23 21.90
N GLU A 227 -5.35 7.05 22.51
CA GLU A 227 -4.37 8.09 22.77
C GLU A 227 -3.63 8.53 21.48
N ILE A 228 -3.38 7.59 20.56
CA ILE A 228 -2.50 7.82 19.40
C ILE A 228 -3.23 7.97 18.05
N LYS A 229 -4.50 7.57 17.93
CA LYS A 229 -5.24 7.51 16.65
C LYS A 229 -5.17 8.79 15.82
N ASP A 230 -5.17 9.96 16.48
CA ASP A 230 -5.18 11.25 15.79
C ASP A 230 -3.80 11.64 15.25
N LYS A 231 -2.74 11.00 15.76
CA LYS A 231 -1.35 11.17 15.33
C LYS A 231 -0.95 10.14 14.27
N LEU A 232 -1.70 9.05 14.12
CA LEU A 232 -1.37 7.98 13.20
C LEU A 232 -1.75 8.34 11.75
N PRO A 233 -0.84 8.15 10.78
CA PRO A 233 -1.15 8.34 9.38
C PRO A 233 -2.09 7.24 8.88
N LEU A 234 -2.69 7.47 7.71
CA LEU A 234 -3.53 6.46 7.04
C LEU A 234 -2.70 5.41 6.30
N SER A 235 -1.47 5.74 5.92
CA SER A 235 -0.52 4.82 5.29
C SER A 235 0.09 3.83 6.29
N PRO A 236 0.61 2.68 5.82
CA PRO A 236 1.40 1.78 6.65
C PRO A 236 2.50 2.52 7.41
N PHE A 237 2.50 2.30 8.72
CA PHE A 237 3.32 3.04 9.68
C PHE A 237 3.78 2.13 10.80
N LEU A 238 4.99 2.37 11.31
CA LEU A 238 5.63 1.56 12.32
C LEU A 238 5.80 2.34 13.62
N LEU A 239 5.33 1.78 14.73
CA LEU A 239 5.47 2.35 16.06
C LEU A 239 6.28 1.41 16.95
N LYS A 240 7.30 1.92 17.62
CA LYS A 240 8.00 1.20 18.69
C LYS A 240 7.41 1.60 20.04
N CYS A 241 6.89 0.61 20.77
CA CYS A 241 6.38 0.79 22.13
C CYS A 241 7.57 0.81 23.11
N GLU A 242 7.81 1.93 23.79
CA GLU A 242 8.92 2.05 24.74
C GLU A 242 8.75 1.12 25.96
N THR A 243 7.50 0.90 26.38
CA THR A 243 7.21 0.08 27.56
C THR A 243 7.50 -1.40 27.32
N THR A 244 7.16 -1.92 26.14
CA THR A 244 7.34 -3.35 25.81
C THR A 244 8.58 -3.63 24.98
N GLY A 245 9.15 -2.61 24.33
CA GLY A 245 10.21 -2.75 23.33
C GLY A 245 9.74 -3.33 21.99
N LEU A 246 8.45 -3.63 21.83
CA LEU A 246 7.89 -4.23 20.63
C LEU A 246 7.56 -3.20 19.55
N TYR A 247 7.60 -3.65 18.31
CA TYR A 247 7.23 -2.87 17.14
C TYR A 247 5.82 -3.26 16.68
N HIS A 248 4.99 -2.28 16.35
CA HIS A 248 3.62 -2.47 15.91
C HIS A 248 3.39 -1.75 14.58
N VAL A 249 2.77 -2.44 13.63
CA VAL A 249 2.43 -1.86 12.33
C VAL A 249 0.98 -1.40 12.37
N PHE A 250 0.73 -0.18 11.92
CA PHE A 250 -0.58 0.42 11.77
C PHE A 250 -0.86 0.70 10.29
N ILE A 251 -2.10 0.50 9.85
CA ILE A 251 -2.58 0.83 8.50
C ILE A 251 -4.00 1.36 8.67
N GLU A 252 -4.35 2.50 8.08
CA GLU A 252 -5.64 3.17 8.32
C GLU A 252 -5.98 3.31 9.83
N ARG A 253 -4.96 3.54 10.67
CA ARG A 253 -5.07 3.61 12.15
C ARG A 253 -5.46 2.30 12.84
N GLU A 254 -5.51 1.22 12.09
CA GLU A 254 -5.77 -0.12 12.57
C GLU A 254 -4.45 -0.88 12.77
N ILE A 255 -4.28 -1.48 13.95
CA ILE A 255 -3.10 -2.29 14.25
C ILE A 255 -3.12 -3.62 13.50
N VAL A 256 -2.07 -3.94 12.75
CA VAL A 256 -1.97 -5.18 11.96
C VAL A 256 -1.91 -6.42 12.86
N ASN A 257 -1.04 -6.39 13.88
CA ASN A 257 -0.89 -7.46 14.85
C ASN A 257 -0.76 -6.88 16.28
N MET A 258 -1.70 -7.26 17.15
CA MET A 258 -1.70 -6.83 18.56
C MET A 258 -0.50 -7.36 19.34
N GLU A 259 0.01 -8.55 19.00
CA GLU A 259 1.16 -9.15 19.68
C GLU A 259 2.48 -8.41 19.36
N GLY A 260 2.49 -7.59 18.31
CA GLY A 260 3.67 -6.84 17.87
C GLY A 260 4.76 -7.72 17.26
N TYR A 261 5.93 -7.12 17.08
CA TYR A 261 7.11 -7.71 16.47
C TYR A 261 8.35 -7.42 17.32
N ASN A 262 9.24 -8.41 17.44
CA ASN A 262 10.41 -8.34 18.33
C ASN A 262 11.55 -7.44 17.81
N ASN A 263 11.51 -7.01 16.54
CA ASN A 263 12.55 -6.17 15.96
C ASN A 263 12.00 -5.30 14.82
N LEU A 264 12.70 -4.19 14.57
CA LEU A 264 12.37 -3.22 13.53
C LEU A 264 12.23 -3.88 12.15
N LEU A 265 13.18 -4.75 11.80
CA LEU A 265 13.23 -5.37 10.47
C LEU A 265 11.98 -6.21 10.18
N MET A 266 11.47 -6.93 11.18
CA MET A 266 10.24 -7.71 11.05
C MET A 266 9.02 -6.81 10.83
N GLY A 267 8.89 -5.75 11.62
CA GLY A 267 7.82 -4.75 11.44
C GLY A 267 7.93 -4.03 10.09
N PHE A 268 9.15 -3.71 9.66
CA PHE A 268 9.42 -3.09 8.36
C PHE A 268 9.00 -4.00 7.20
N LYS A 269 9.38 -5.29 7.23
CA LYS A 269 8.95 -6.28 6.22
C LYS A 269 7.43 -6.37 6.11
N VAL A 270 6.72 -6.34 7.24
CA VAL A 270 5.26 -6.36 7.27
C VAL A 270 4.69 -5.09 6.64
N ALA A 271 5.14 -3.90 7.08
CA ALA A 271 4.67 -2.63 6.54
C ALA A 271 4.93 -2.54 5.02
N PHE A 272 6.15 -2.91 4.59
CA PHE A 272 6.56 -2.96 3.19
C PHE A 272 5.68 -3.90 2.37
N ALA A 273 5.50 -5.15 2.83
CA ALA A 273 4.67 -6.12 2.11
C ALA A 273 3.21 -5.65 1.99
N MET A 274 2.68 -4.98 3.02
CA MET A 274 1.31 -4.47 3.01
C MET A 274 1.08 -3.32 2.02
N TYR A 275 2.11 -2.53 1.68
CA TYR A 275 2.02 -1.58 0.56
C TYR A 275 1.69 -2.27 -0.77
N PHE A 276 2.26 -3.45 -1.02
CA PHE A 276 1.99 -4.20 -2.24
C PHE A 276 0.65 -4.92 -2.18
N ILE A 277 0.35 -5.55 -1.04
CA ILE A 277 -0.87 -6.36 -0.88
C ILE A 277 -2.10 -5.47 -0.88
N LEU A 278 -2.11 -4.36 -0.15
CA LEU A 278 -3.29 -3.51 -0.07
C LEU A 278 -3.33 -2.44 -1.14
N ASN A 279 -2.18 -2.11 -1.75
CA ASN A 279 -2.03 -0.99 -2.67
C ASN A 279 -2.66 0.31 -2.12
N PRO A 280 -2.33 0.71 -0.87
CA PRO A 280 -2.82 1.96 -0.32
C PRO A 280 -2.18 3.13 -1.09
N SER A 281 -2.77 4.32 -1.01
CA SER A 281 -2.12 5.51 -1.57
C SER A 281 -0.79 5.76 -0.85
N TYR A 282 0.31 5.77 -1.60
CA TYR A 282 1.63 6.08 -1.05
C TYR A 282 1.66 7.51 -0.48
N PRO A 283 2.33 7.73 0.66
CA PRO A 283 2.54 9.08 1.15
C PRO A 283 3.42 9.85 0.16
N LYS A 284 2.90 10.93 -0.43
CA LYS A 284 3.65 11.78 -1.38
C LYS A 284 4.99 12.30 -0.84
N LYS A 285 5.16 12.30 0.48
CA LYS A 285 6.36 12.77 1.19
C LYS A 285 7.38 11.67 1.48
N LEU A 286 7.13 10.43 1.04
CA LEU A 286 7.97 9.24 1.28
C LEU A 286 8.17 8.37 0.02
N GLU A 287 7.85 8.88 -1.18
CA GLU A 287 7.82 8.10 -2.43
C GLU A 287 9.18 7.53 -2.83
N THR A 288 10.28 8.04 -2.27
CA THR A 288 11.64 7.62 -2.64
C THR A 288 12.27 6.66 -1.64
N THR A 289 11.90 6.75 -0.36
CA THR A 289 12.40 5.85 0.70
C THR A 289 11.60 4.55 0.81
N LEU A 290 10.29 4.58 0.52
CA LEU A 290 9.36 3.44 0.61
C LEU A 290 8.91 2.94 -0.76
#